data_AF-A0A7K2QN22-F1
#
_entry.id   AF-A0A7K2QN22-F1
#
_cell.length_a   1.000
_cell.length_b   1.000
_cell.length_c   1.000
_cell.angle_alpha   90.00
_cell.angle_beta   90.00
_cell.angle_gamma   90.00
#
_symmetry.space_group_name_H-M   'P 1'
#
loop_
_entity.id
_entity.type
_entity.pdbx_description
1 polymer ?
#
loop_
_entity_poly.entity_id
_entity_poly.type
_entity_poly.pdbx_seq_one_letter_code
_entity_poly.pdbx_strand_id
1 'polypeptide(L)'
;LTALLGEGRHALLTAESGPEKRYRQWLAVSRGSVRAVVGTRAAMFAPVRDLGLVAVWDDGDSSHAEDRAPFPHVREVLELRAVSDGCGFLAGSTSCTVEAAQLVESGWARPLVADRETVRACAPRIRTVGDELLARDGAARAARLPTLAWETVR
;
A
#
# COMPACT_ATOMS: atom_id res chain seq x y z
N LEU A 1 10.70 10.31 -0.66
CA LEU A 1 10.03 11.51 -1.22
C LEU A 1 10.92 12.74 -1.21
N THR A 2 11.58 13.08 -0.09
CA THR A 2 12.52 14.22 -0.01
C THR A 2 13.57 14.23 -1.12
N ALA A 3 14.17 13.08 -1.42
CA ALA A 3 15.14 12.95 -2.52
C ALA A 3 14.54 13.26 -3.91
N LEU A 4 13.24 13.05 -4.11
CA LEU A 4 12.55 13.24 -5.39
C LEU A 4 11.96 14.64 -5.54
N LEU A 5 11.33 15.17 -4.49
CA LEU A 5 10.59 16.44 -4.54
C LEU A 5 11.35 17.61 -3.91
N GLY A 6 12.38 17.34 -3.10
CA GLY A 6 13.04 18.31 -2.25
C GLY A 6 12.43 18.42 -0.85
N GLU A 7 13.17 19.05 0.05
CA GLU A 7 12.73 19.32 1.42
C GLU A 7 11.57 20.33 1.46
N GLY A 8 10.63 20.14 2.39
CA GLY A 8 9.47 21.01 2.55
C GLY A 8 8.42 20.93 1.43
N ARG A 9 8.63 20.10 0.39
CA ARG A 9 7.68 19.94 -0.74
C ARG A 9 6.62 18.88 -0.54
N HIS A 10 6.61 18.21 0.60
CA HIS A 10 5.61 17.21 0.96
C HIS A 10 5.25 17.30 2.45
N ALA A 11 4.04 16.87 2.78
CA ALA A 11 3.53 16.82 4.14
C ALA A 11 3.33 15.36 4.57
N LEU A 12 3.62 15.08 5.85
CA LEU A 12 3.39 13.79 6.47
C LEU A 12 2.20 13.88 7.42
N LEU A 13 1.10 13.20 7.11
CA LEU A 13 -0.08 13.15 7.98
C LEU A 13 -0.16 11.80 8.68
N THR A 14 0.64 11.64 9.73
CA THR A 14 0.70 10.42 10.55
C THR A 14 0.39 10.74 12.01
N ALA A 15 -0.24 9.81 12.73
CA ALA A 15 -0.59 10.01 14.14
C ALA A 15 0.64 10.32 15.02
N GLU A 16 1.78 9.71 14.71
CA GLU A 16 3.07 9.85 15.42
C GLU A 16 3.66 11.27 15.37
N SER A 17 3.28 12.08 14.39
CA SER A 17 3.83 13.44 14.22
C SER A 17 3.39 14.42 15.31
N GLY A 18 2.39 14.06 16.13
CA GLY A 18 1.81 14.92 17.15
C GLY A 18 0.81 15.96 16.61
N PRO A 19 -0.07 16.52 17.44
CA PRO A 19 -1.16 17.40 16.99
C PRO A 19 -0.67 18.69 16.31
N GLU A 20 0.31 19.39 16.91
CA GLU A 20 0.77 20.70 16.41
C GLU A 20 1.42 20.59 15.02
N LYS A 21 2.33 19.62 14.84
CA LYS A 21 3.02 19.41 13.56
C LYS A 21 2.04 19.00 12.48
N ARG A 22 1.12 18.07 12.78
CA ARG A 22 0.05 17.67 11.85
C ARG A 22 -0.81 18.86 11.44
N TYR A 23 -1.22 19.70 12.40
CA TYR A 23 -2.03 20.88 12.11
C TYR A 23 -1.28 21.87 11.20
N ARG A 24 0.00 22.12 11.47
CA ARG A 24 0.85 22.98 10.63
C ARG A 24 0.99 22.43 9.21
N GLN A 25 1.18 21.12 9.06
CA GLN A 25 1.26 20.44 7.77
C GLN A 25 -0.07 20.48 7.02
N TRP A 26 -1.19 20.22 7.70
CA TRP A 26 -2.52 20.35 7.13
C TRP A 26 -2.77 21.75 6.57
N LEU A 27 -2.44 22.79 7.35
CA LEU A 27 -2.54 24.18 6.93
C LEU A 27 -1.64 24.50 5.72
N ALA A 28 -0.43 23.94 5.66
CA ALA A 28 0.46 24.12 4.51
C ALA A 28 -0.12 23.50 3.23
N VAL A 29 -0.75 22.33 3.34
CA VAL A 29 -1.46 21.67 2.23
C VAL A 29 -2.68 22.49 1.80
N SER A 30 -3.54 22.86 2.75
CA SER A 30 -4.76 23.64 2.50
C SER A 30 -4.49 24.99 1.83
N ARG A 31 -3.40 25.66 2.21
CA ARG A 31 -2.96 26.92 1.56
C ARG A 31 -2.28 26.71 0.21
N GLY A 32 -2.00 25.47 -0.19
CA GLY A 32 -1.32 25.12 -1.44
C GLY A 32 0.19 25.31 -1.42
N SER A 33 0.80 25.59 -0.26
CA SER A 33 2.26 25.67 -0.10
C SER A 33 2.92 24.31 -0.28
N VAL A 34 2.19 23.23 0.03
CA VAL A 34 2.60 21.84 -0.17
C VAL A 34 1.52 21.13 -0.98
N ARG A 35 1.92 20.42 -2.02
CA ARG A 35 0.99 19.73 -2.95
C ARG A 35 1.14 18.21 -2.99
N ALA A 36 2.02 17.66 -2.16
CA ALA A 36 2.18 16.23 -2.00
C ALA A 36 1.96 15.84 -0.54
N VAL A 37 1.12 14.84 -0.31
CA VAL A 37 0.80 14.36 1.03
C VAL A 37 1.01 12.87 1.08
N VAL A 38 1.67 12.41 2.12
CA VAL A 38 1.80 10.99 2.47
C VAL A 38 1.34 10.85 3.91
N GLY A 39 0.62 9.79 4.23
CA GLY A 39 0.16 9.57 5.58
C GLY A 39 -0.58 8.26 5.73
N THR A 40 -1.17 8.07 6.90
CA THR A 40 -2.06 6.94 7.16
C THR A 40 -3.49 7.29 6.75
N ARG A 41 -4.49 6.60 7.30
CA ARG A 41 -5.94 6.79 7.03
C ARG A 41 -6.39 8.24 6.85
N ALA A 42 -6.00 9.15 7.74
CA ALA A 42 -6.45 10.54 7.71
C ALA A 42 -5.99 11.33 6.46
N ALA A 43 -4.96 10.87 5.76
CA ALA A 43 -4.47 11.51 4.54
C ALA A 43 -5.48 11.48 3.41
N MET A 44 -6.47 10.56 3.44
CA MET A 44 -7.54 10.50 2.45
C MET A 44 -8.34 11.81 2.32
N PHE A 45 -8.38 12.61 3.39
CA PHE A 45 -9.08 13.90 3.42
C PHE A 45 -8.18 15.11 3.12
N ALA A 46 -6.89 14.92 2.84
CA ALA A 46 -5.98 16.03 2.68
C ALA A 46 -6.39 16.95 1.50
N PRO A 47 -6.55 18.27 1.73
CA PRO A 47 -7.08 19.22 0.75
C PRO A 47 -5.98 19.71 -0.20
N VAL A 48 -5.39 18.77 -0.95
CA VAL A 48 -4.36 19.07 -1.95
C VAL A 48 -4.99 19.84 -3.11
N ARG A 49 -4.41 20.99 -3.46
CA ARG A 49 -4.81 21.78 -4.64
C ARG A 49 -4.31 21.14 -5.92
N ASP A 50 -5.12 21.21 -6.98
CA ASP A 50 -4.82 20.65 -8.30
C ASP A 50 -4.44 19.16 -8.20
N LEU A 51 -5.27 18.38 -7.49
CA LEU A 51 -5.01 16.97 -7.22
C LEU A 51 -4.93 16.19 -8.54
N GLY A 52 -3.76 15.62 -8.84
CA GLY A 52 -3.54 14.83 -10.05
C GLY A 52 -3.62 13.31 -9.84
N LEU A 53 -3.39 12.86 -8.61
CA LEU A 53 -3.34 11.43 -8.26
C LEU A 53 -3.67 11.23 -6.78
N VAL A 54 -4.50 10.23 -6.52
CA VAL A 54 -4.65 9.59 -5.21
C VAL A 54 -4.14 8.17 -5.29
N ALA A 55 -3.47 7.72 -4.24
CA ALA A 55 -2.94 6.36 -4.17
C ALA A 55 -3.14 5.75 -2.78
N VAL A 56 -3.47 4.47 -2.75
CA VAL A 56 -3.52 3.65 -1.54
C VAL A 56 -2.61 2.43 -1.69
N TRP A 57 -1.85 2.15 -0.64
CA TRP A 57 -1.12 0.90 -0.50
C TRP A 57 -1.89 -0.03 0.41
N ASP A 58 -2.01 -1.28 -0.03
CA ASP A 58 -2.70 -2.38 0.62
C ASP A 58 -4.13 -2.04 1.05
N ASP A 59 -5.03 -1.89 0.08
CA ASP A 59 -6.42 -1.46 0.31
C ASP A 59 -7.25 -2.44 1.15
N GLY A 60 -6.78 -3.67 1.34
CA GLY A 60 -7.39 -4.68 2.22
C GLY A 60 -6.95 -4.61 3.68
N ASP A 61 -6.01 -3.72 4.04
CA ASP A 61 -5.58 -3.53 5.43
C ASP A 61 -6.73 -2.92 6.26
N SER A 62 -7.11 -3.58 7.36
CA SER A 62 -8.20 -3.13 8.23
C SER A 62 -7.94 -1.77 8.87
N SER A 63 -6.68 -1.33 8.95
CA SER A 63 -6.31 0.01 9.39
C SER A 63 -6.80 1.13 8.46
N HIS A 64 -7.29 0.81 7.25
CA HIS A 64 -7.94 1.76 6.34
C HIS A 64 -9.43 1.99 6.64
N ALA A 65 -10.06 1.12 7.42
CA ALA A 65 -11.43 1.31 7.89
C ALA A 65 -11.44 2.21 9.14
N GLU A 66 -12.29 3.25 9.14
CA GLU A 66 -12.51 4.07 10.32
C GLU A 66 -13.64 3.50 11.19
N ASP A 67 -13.37 3.31 12.48
CA ASP A 67 -14.35 2.77 13.43
C ASP A 67 -15.33 3.82 13.97
N ARG A 68 -15.08 5.10 13.67
CA ARG A 68 -15.94 6.21 14.09
C ARG A 68 -16.82 6.66 12.95
N ALA A 69 -18.07 6.96 13.25
CA ALA A 69 -19.00 7.56 12.29
C ALA A 69 -18.35 8.77 11.58
N PRO A 70 -18.44 8.87 10.24
CA PRO A 70 -19.33 8.11 9.34
C PRO A 70 -18.75 6.80 8.79
N PHE A 71 -17.76 6.20 9.46
CA PHE A 71 -17.12 4.93 9.10
C PHE A 71 -16.47 4.91 7.70
N PRO A 72 -15.75 5.97 7.29
CA PRO A 72 -15.15 5.99 5.96
C PRO A 72 -14.06 4.92 5.80
N HIS A 73 -14.04 4.28 4.64
CA HIS A 73 -12.92 3.47 4.19
C HIS A 73 -12.01 4.30 3.26
N VAL A 74 -10.69 4.20 3.42
CA VAL A 74 -9.72 4.96 2.61
C VAL A 74 -9.95 4.77 1.12
N ARG A 75 -10.06 3.52 0.66
CA ARG A 75 -10.28 3.20 -0.75
C ARG A 75 -11.49 3.94 -1.32
N GLU A 76 -12.64 3.87 -0.65
CA GLU A 76 -13.89 4.50 -1.11
C GLU A 76 -13.77 6.03 -1.15
N VAL A 77 -13.16 6.63 -0.13
CA VAL A 77 -12.93 8.08 -0.13
C VAL A 77 -12.03 8.48 -1.29
N LEU A 78 -10.97 7.72 -1.57
CA LEU A 78 -10.07 8.03 -2.68
C LEU A 78 -10.72 7.80 -4.05
N GLU A 79 -11.54 6.76 -4.23
CA GLU A 79 -12.34 6.54 -5.45
C GLU A 79 -13.29 7.71 -5.71
N LEU A 80 -14.04 8.14 -4.67
CA LEU A 80 -14.92 9.30 -4.75
C LEU A 80 -14.16 10.56 -5.13
N ARG A 81 -13.01 10.79 -4.51
CA ARG A 81 -12.14 11.92 -4.85
C ARG A 81 -11.59 11.85 -6.27
N ALA A 82 -11.23 10.66 -6.76
CA ALA A 82 -10.79 10.50 -8.14
C ALA A 82 -11.86 10.96 -9.12
N VAL A 83 -13.12 10.62 -8.87
CA VAL A 83 -14.26 11.06 -9.67
C VAL A 83 -14.53 12.56 -9.48
N SER A 84 -14.65 13.04 -8.25
CA SER A 84 -15.01 14.43 -7.94
C SER A 84 -13.94 15.45 -8.34
N ASP A 85 -12.67 15.13 -8.10
CA ASP A 85 -11.54 16.00 -8.40
C ASP A 85 -11.00 15.77 -9.84
N GLY A 86 -11.50 14.76 -10.56
CA GLY A 86 -11.05 14.41 -11.91
C GLY A 86 -9.60 13.94 -11.96
N CYS A 87 -9.14 13.22 -10.93
CA CYS A 87 -7.75 12.81 -10.77
C CYS A 87 -7.55 11.30 -10.96
N GLY A 88 -6.30 10.87 -11.12
CA GLY A 88 -5.98 9.45 -11.21
C GLY A 88 -6.20 8.74 -9.88
N PHE A 89 -6.65 7.48 -9.93
CA PHE A 89 -6.70 6.57 -8.78
C PHE A 89 -5.71 5.43 -8.97
N LEU A 90 -4.94 5.10 -7.92
CA LEU A 90 -4.04 3.97 -7.90
C LEU A 90 -4.20 3.17 -6.60
N ALA A 91 -4.57 1.91 -6.72
CA ALA A 91 -4.46 0.95 -5.63
C ALA A 91 -3.30 0.00 -5.92
N GLY A 92 -2.41 -0.21 -4.95
CA GLY A 92 -1.34 -1.19 -5.04
C GLY A 92 -1.32 -2.08 -3.80
N SER A 93 -1.17 -3.38 -3.97
CA SER A 93 -1.00 -4.34 -2.88
C SER A 93 -0.15 -5.51 -3.37
N THR A 94 0.37 -6.30 -2.43
CA THR A 94 0.99 -7.60 -2.72
C THR A 94 -0.05 -8.70 -2.98
N SER A 95 -1.31 -8.43 -2.69
CA SER A 95 -2.46 -9.29 -2.98
C SER A 95 -3.52 -8.54 -3.79
N CYS A 96 -4.52 -9.24 -4.31
CA CYS A 96 -5.66 -8.62 -4.98
C CYS A 96 -6.89 -8.80 -4.09
N THR A 97 -7.45 -7.69 -3.59
CA THR A 97 -8.70 -7.68 -2.83
C THR A 97 -9.90 -7.94 -3.77
N VAL A 98 -11.03 -8.35 -3.20
CA VAL A 98 -12.27 -8.56 -3.98
C VAL A 98 -12.72 -7.23 -4.59
N GLU A 99 -12.59 -6.15 -3.85
CA GLU A 99 -12.98 -4.81 -4.26
C GLU A 99 -12.07 -4.30 -5.39
N ALA A 100 -10.75 -4.44 -5.28
CA ALA A 100 -9.83 -4.10 -6.38
C ALA A 100 -10.09 -4.97 -7.62
N ALA A 101 -10.37 -6.27 -7.46
CA ALA A 101 -10.75 -7.16 -8.55
C ALA A 101 -12.03 -6.68 -9.24
N GLN A 102 -13.05 -6.27 -8.47
CA GLN A 102 -14.31 -5.73 -8.99
C GLN A 102 -14.11 -4.43 -9.78
N LEU A 103 -13.24 -3.52 -9.32
CA LEU A 103 -12.91 -2.29 -10.06
C LEU A 103 -12.31 -2.61 -11.43
N VAL A 104 -11.45 -3.64 -11.51
CA VAL A 104 -10.85 -4.08 -12.77
C VAL A 104 -11.86 -4.81 -13.65
N GLU A 105 -12.63 -5.73 -13.09
CA GLU A 105 -13.62 -6.53 -13.81
C GLU A 105 -14.73 -5.66 -14.42
N SER A 106 -15.20 -4.64 -13.68
CA SER A 106 -16.18 -3.66 -14.18
C SER A 106 -15.61 -2.70 -15.23
N GLY A 107 -14.29 -2.66 -15.42
CA GLY A 107 -13.60 -1.73 -16.31
C GLY A 107 -13.46 -0.31 -15.76
N TRP A 108 -13.81 -0.09 -14.48
CA TRP A 108 -13.63 1.20 -13.81
C TRP A 108 -12.14 1.52 -13.62
N ALA A 109 -11.34 0.52 -13.23
CA ALA A 109 -9.88 0.58 -13.18
C ALA A 109 -9.26 -0.33 -14.24
N ARG A 110 -7.97 -0.10 -14.54
CA ARG A 110 -7.17 -0.97 -15.41
C ARG A 110 -6.08 -1.66 -14.60
N PRO A 111 -5.77 -2.94 -14.91
CA PRO A 111 -4.70 -3.64 -14.23
C PRO A 111 -3.34 -3.06 -14.64
N LEU A 112 -2.47 -2.79 -13.67
CA LEU A 112 -1.07 -2.46 -13.88
C LEU A 112 -0.22 -3.67 -13.50
N VAL A 113 0.02 -4.55 -14.47
CA VAL A 113 0.77 -5.80 -14.28
C VAL A 113 2.06 -5.77 -15.08
N ALA A 114 3.14 -6.26 -14.48
CA ALA A 114 4.37 -6.51 -15.20
C ALA A 114 4.23 -7.74 -16.11
N ASP A 115 5.00 -7.78 -17.19
CA ASP A 115 5.03 -8.96 -18.06
C ASP A 115 5.63 -10.18 -17.34
N ARG A 116 5.40 -11.36 -17.90
CA ARG A 116 5.80 -12.64 -17.29
C ARG A 116 7.32 -12.76 -17.09
N GLU A 117 8.12 -12.17 -17.97
CA GLU A 117 9.58 -12.24 -17.89
C GLU A 117 10.10 -11.38 -16.75
N THR A 118 9.61 -10.13 -16.65
CA THR A 118 9.89 -9.22 -15.55
C THR A 118 9.48 -9.84 -14.21
N VAL A 119 8.27 -10.42 -14.13
CA VAL A 119 7.81 -11.10 -12.90
C VAL A 119 8.75 -12.26 -12.54
N ARG A 120 9.14 -13.10 -13.51
CA ARG A 120 10.05 -14.23 -13.26
C ARG A 120 11.44 -13.80 -12.80
N ALA A 121 11.97 -12.69 -13.33
CA ALA A 121 13.27 -12.17 -12.96
C ALA A 121 13.30 -11.61 -11.53
N CYS A 122 12.20 -10.99 -11.08
CA CYS A 122 12.07 -10.39 -9.75
C CYS A 122 11.46 -11.32 -8.69
N ALA A 123 10.79 -12.41 -9.10
CA ALA A 123 10.15 -13.33 -8.18
C ALA A 123 11.18 -14.03 -7.27
N PRO A 124 10.85 -14.23 -5.98
CA PRO A 124 11.70 -14.99 -5.09
C PRO A 124 11.83 -16.44 -5.59
N ARG A 125 13.02 -17.03 -5.46
CA ARG A 125 13.23 -18.45 -5.77
C ARG A 125 12.51 -19.31 -4.73
N ILE A 126 11.43 -19.96 -5.14
CA ILE A 126 10.73 -20.94 -4.30
C ILE A 126 11.39 -22.30 -4.48
N ARG A 127 11.92 -22.87 -3.40
CA ARG A 127 12.40 -24.25 -3.35
C ARG A 127 11.48 -25.05 -2.44
N THR A 128 10.87 -26.11 -2.96
CA THR A 128 10.13 -27.07 -2.16
C THR A 128 11.10 -28.09 -1.56
N VAL A 129 10.80 -28.60 -0.37
CA VAL A 129 11.54 -29.73 0.21
C VAL A 129 11.07 -30.99 -0.52
N GLY A 130 11.96 -31.64 -1.28
CA GLY A 130 11.66 -32.91 -1.95
C GLY A 130 11.69 -34.09 -0.97
N ASP A 131 11.03 -35.18 -1.35
CA ASP A 131 10.88 -36.39 -0.52
C ASP A 131 12.22 -36.99 -0.04
N GLU A 132 13.27 -36.89 -0.87
CA GLU A 132 14.61 -37.36 -0.52
C GLU A 132 15.27 -36.55 0.63
N LEU A 133 15.04 -35.24 0.67
CA LEU A 133 15.53 -34.36 1.74
C LEU A 133 14.76 -34.62 3.03
N LEU A 134 13.45 -34.86 2.94
CA LEU A 134 12.62 -35.22 4.09
C LEU A 134 12.98 -36.61 4.65
N ALA A 135 13.38 -37.55 3.79
CA ALA A 135 13.84 -38.88 4.20
C ALA A 135 15.21 -38.85 4.92
N ARG A 136 16.08 -37.89 4.56
CA ARG A 136 17.38 -37.67 5.21
C ARG A 136 17.27 -36.89 6.52
N ASP A 137 16.19 -36.15 6.69
CA ASP A 137 15.92 -35.34 7.88
C ASP A 137 14.81 -35.98 8.74
N GLY A 138 15.18 -37.03 9.48
CA GLY A 138 14.25 -37.73 10.39
C GLY A 138 13.62 -36.83 11.46
N ALA A 139 14.27 -35.71 11.79
CA ALA A 139 13.77 -34.70 12.72
C ALA A 139 12.81 -33.69 12.07
N ALA A 140 12.92 -33.42 10.76
CA ALA A 140 12.02 -32.51 10.04
C ALA A 140 10.56 -32.95 10.03
N ARG A 141 10.25 -34.24 10.18
CA ARG A 141 8.86 -34.69 10.34
C ARG A 141 8.21 -34.21 11.64
N ALA A 142 9.01 -33.94 12.67
CA ALA A 142 8.55 -33.44 13.98
C ALA A 142 8.83 -31.94 14.19
N ALA A 143 9.76 -31.35 13.43
CA ALA A 143 10.11 -29.94 13.54
C ALA A 143 9.18 -29.04 12.71
N ARG A 144 8.87 -27.85 13.23
CA ARG A 144 8.07 -26.83 12.51
C ARG A 144 8.83 -26.18 11.33
N LEU A 145 10.16 -26.27 11.31
CA LEU A 145 11.02 -25.74 10.26
C LEU A 145 12.02 -26.82 9.82
N PRO A 146 12.01 -27.25 8.55
CA PRO A 146 12.99 -28.21 8.03
C PRO A 146 14.42 -27.67 8.11
N THR A 147 15.42 -28.56 8.19
CA THR A 147 16.85 -28.16 8.27
C THR A 147 17.26 -27.25 7.12
N LEU A 148 16.77 -27.51 5.90
CA LEU A 148 17.00 -26.66 4.73
C LEU A 148 16.53 -25.20 4.95
N ALA A 149 15.38 -25.00 5.58
CA ALA A 149 14.88 -23.66 5.88
C ALA A 149 15.77 -22.97 6.93
N TRP A 150 16.22 -23.71 7.94
CA TRP A 150 17.15 -23.22 8.96
C TRP A 150 18.51 -22.80 8.38
N GLU A 151 19.09 -23.61 7.49
CA GLU A 151 20.36 -23.30 6.83
C GLU A 151 20.25 -22.11 5.87
N THR A 152 19.09 -21.90 5.26
CA THR A 152 18.87 -20.80 4.30
C THR A 152 18.71 -19.43 4.99
N VAL A 153 18.23 -19.41 6.24
CA VAL A 153 18.00 -18.16 7.01
C VAL A 153 19.27 -17.68 7.73
N ARG A 154 20.27 -18.54 7.90
CA ARG A 154 21.54 -18.21 8.57
C ARG A 154 22.52 -17.51 7.64
#